data_AF-A0A1A0M8P3-F1
#
_entry.id   AF-A0A1A0M8P3-F1
#
_cell.length_a   1.000
_cell.length_b   1.000
_cell.length_c   1.000
_cell.angle_alpha   90.00
_cell.angle_beta   90.00
_cell.angle_gamma   90.00
#
_symmetry.space_group_name_H-M   'P 1'
#
loop_
_entity.id
_entity.type
_entity.pdbx_description
1 polymer ?
#
loop_
_entity_poly.entity_id
_entity_poly.type
_entity_poly.pdbx_seq_one_letter_code
_entity_poly.pdbx_strand_id
1 'polypeptide(L)' 'MQLSDSQLRRRAHAKGLRLIKYRERSQWYAQYGPYALADDNNCLVAYGMSADALERELCCNG' A
#
# COMPACT_ATOMS: atom_id res chain seq x y z
N MET A 1 -9.37 14.34 -2.26
CA MET A 1 -10.10 13.65 -1.18
C MET A 1 -9.36 12.34 -0.98
N GLN A 2 -8.64 12.19 0.13
CA GLN A 2 -7.79 11.00 0.33
C GLN A 2 -8.69 9.76 0.49
N LEU A 3 -8.37 8.68 -0.23
CA LEU A 3 -9.13 7.43 -0.10
C LEU A 3 -8.99 6.84 1.30
N SER A 4 -10.06 6.23 1.79
CA SER A 4 -10.00 5.45 3.04
C SER A 4 -9.13 4.20 2.86
N ASP A 5 -8.53 3.71 3.94
CA ASP A 5 -7.72 2.49 3.94
C ASP A 5 -8.49 1.29 3.33
N SER A 6 -9.81 1.19 3.57
CA SER A 6 -10.66 0.16 2.98
C SER A 6 -10.79 0.27 1.45
N GLN A 7 -10.87 1.49 0.92
CA GLN A 7 -10.90 1.72 -0.53
C GLN A 7 -9.55 1.39 -1.16
N LEU A 8 -8.45 1.76 -0.51
CA LEU A 8 -7.10 1.44 -0.96
C LEU A 8 -6.87 -0.06 -0.98
N ARG A 9 -7.27 -0.79 0.08
CA ARG A 9 -7.21 -2.26 0.12
C ARG A 9 -8.01 -2.90 -1.02
N ARG A 10 -9.24 -2.42 -1.26
CA ARG A 10 -10.08 -2.94 -2.35
C ARG A 10 -9.43 -2.73 -3.72
N ARG A 11 -8.82 -1.57 -3.96
CA ARG A 11 -8.11 -1.28 -5.22
C ARG A 11 -6.84 -2.10 -5.39
N ALA A 12 -6.05 -2.25 -4.32
CA ALA A 12 -4.90 -3.14 -4.33
C ALA A 12 -5.33 -4.57 -4.68
N HIS A 13 -6.38 -5.09 -4.03
CA HIS A 13 -6.90 -6.42 -4.28
C HIS A 13 -7.42 -6.59 -5.72
N ALA A 14 -8.06 -5.57 -6.30
CA ALA A 14 -8.50 -5.59 -7.70
C ALA A 14 -7.33 -5.71 -8.70
N LYS A 15 -6.10 -5.40 -8.25
CA LYS A 15 -4.85 -5.51 -9.03
C LYS A 15 -4.05 -6.76 -8.69
N GLY A 16 -4.57 -7.69 -7.87
CA GLY A 16 -3.82 -8.85 -7.38
C GLY A 16 -2.72 -8.48 -6.38
N LEU A 17 -2.89 -7.34 -5.69
CA LEU A 17 -1.96 -6.84 -4.70
C LEU A 17 -2.59 -6.76 -3.31
N ARG A 18 -1.75 -6.80 -2.29
CA ARG A 18 -2.13 -6.68 -0.89
C ARG A 18 -1.51 -5.44 -0.27
N LEU A 19 -2.38 -4.56 0.24
CA LEU A 19 -1.95 -3.38 0.98
C LEU A 19 -1.52 -3.75 2.41
N ILE A 20 -0.30 -3.37 2.77
CA ILE A 20 0.28 -3.48 4.10
C ILE A 20 0.44 -2.07 4.67
N LYS A 21 -0.12 -1.84 5.86
CA LYS A 21 0.04 -0.59 6.61
C LYS A 21 0.85 -0.88 7.86
N TYR A 22 2.00 -0.23 8.01
CA TYR A 22 2.85 -0.37 9.17
C TYR A 22 2.48 0.65 10.25
N ARG A 23 2.64 0.26 11.52
CA ARG A 23 2.42 1.18 12.65
C ARG A 23 3.65 2.08 12.81
N GLU A 24 3.46 3.38 13.02
CA GLU A 24 4.55 4.37 13.13
C GLU A 24 5.69 3.97 14.09
N ARG A 25 5.38 3.26 15.18
CA ARG A 25 6.36 2.83 16.18
C ARG A 25 6.99 1.46 15.91
N SER A 26 6.75 0.85 14.76
CA SER A 26 7.28 -0.48 14.43
C SER A 26 8.60 -0.38 13.65
N GLN A 27 9.49 -1.36 13.83
CA GLN A 27 10.74 -1.46 13.05
C GLN A 27 10.47 -1.44 11.53
N TRP A 28 9.35 -2.06 11.12
CA TRP A 28 8.94 -2.15 9.73
C TRP A 28 8.53 -0.80 9.15
N TYR A 29 8.02 0.12 9.97
CA TYR A 29 7.72 1.48 9.53
C TYR A 29 8.99 2.25 9.21
N ALA A 30 10.04 2.08 10.01
CA ALA A 30 11.34 2.69 9.74
C ALA A 30 12.00 2.10 8.48
N GLN A 31 11.80 0.81 8.23
CA GLN A 31 12.42 0.09 7.11
C GLN A 31 11.66 0.25 5.78
N TYR A 32 10.33 0.19 5.81
CA TYR A 32 9.46 0.11 4.64
C TYR A 32 8.45 1.26 4.56
N GLY A 33 8.52 2.24 5.45
CA GLY A 33 7.62 3.38 5.49
C GLY A 33 6.20 3.04 5.98
N PRO A 34 5.25 3.98 5.85
CA PRO A 34 3.88 3.81 6.35
C PRO A 34 3.06 2.77 5.57
N TYR A 35 3.27 2.67 4.25
CA TYR A 35 2.54 1.79 3.36
C TYR A 35 3.45 1.01 2.42
N ALA A 36 3.08 -0.25 2.19
CA ALA A 36 3.69 -1.13 1.21
C ALA A 36 2.64 -1.98 0.49
N LEU A 37 2.98 -2.47 -0.70
CA LEU A 37 2.21 -3.39 -1.51
C LEU A 37 2.98 -4.70 -1.64
N ALA A 38 2.27 -5.81 -1.44
CA ALA A 38 2.78 -7.15 -1.70
C ALA A 38 1.98 -7.83 -2.81
N ASP A 39 2.58 -8.77 -3.53
CA ASP A 39 1.87 -9.66 -4.44
C ASP A 39 1.24 -10.86 -3.68
N ASP A 40 0.60 -11.76 -4.42
CA ASP A 40 0.00 -12.99 -3.89
C ASP A 40 1.03 -13.97 -3.31
N ASN A 41 2.30 -13.87 -3.73
CA ASN A 41 3.43 -14.65 -3.17
C ASN A 41 3.98 -14.03 -1.88
N ASN A 42 3.37 -12.95 -1.40
CA ASN A 42 3.79 -12.19 -0.24
C ASN A 42 5.15 -11.50 -0.42
N CYS A 43 5.57 -11.27 -1.67
CA CYS A 43 6.74 -10.49 -2.01
C CYS A 43 6.37 -9.01 -2.07
N LEU A 44 7.15 -8.15 -1.40
CA LEU A 44 6.96 -6.70 -1.47
C LEU A 44 7.31 -6.20 -2.88
N VAL A 45 6.32 -5.64 -3.58
CA VAL A 45 6.50 -5.07 -4.92
C VAL A 45 6.68 -3.55 -4.90
N ALA A 46 6.17 -2.89 -3.85
CA ALA A 46 6.39 -1.47 -3.62
C ALA A 46 6.35 -1.17 -2.12
N TYR A 47 7.19 -0.25 -1.63
CA TYR A 47 7.28 0.12 -0.23
C TYR A 47 7.78 1.57 -0.10
N GLY A 48 7.68 2.13 1.11
CA GLY A 48 8.07 3.52 1.38
C GLY A 48 7.06 4.54 0.88
N MET A 49 5.84 4.12 0.54
CA MET A 49 4.87 5.00 -0.10
C MET A 49 4.08 5.80 0.92
N SER A 50 3.86 7.09 0.63
CA SER A 50 2.84 7.89 1.31
C SER A 50 1.44 7.49 0.86
N ALA A 51 0.42 7.88 1.63
CA ALA A 51 -0.98 7.62 1.27
C ALA A 51 -1.34 8.20 -0.12
N ASP A 52 -0.83 9.39 -0.45
CA ASP A 52 -1.07 10.02 -1.76
C ASP A 52 -0.37 9.28 -2.90
N ALA A 53 0.86 8.80 -2.69
CA ALA A 53 1.58 8.01 -3.69
C ALA A 53 0.87 6.68 -3.95
N LEU A 54 0.43 6.00 -2.88
CA LEU A 54 -0.34 4.77 -2.96
C LEU A 54 -1.67 4.98 -3.68
N GLU A 55 -2.37 6.09 -3.41
CA GLU A 55 -3.61 6.43 -4.10
C GLU A 55 -3.37 6.60 -5.60
N ARG A 56 -2.31 7.30 -6.01
CA ARG A 56 -1.97 7.49 -7.43
C ARG A 56 -1.65 6.17 -8.12
N GLU A 57 -0.84 5.33 -7.49
CA GLU A 57 -0.47 4.00 -7.99
C GLU A 57 -1.72 3.11 -8.21
N LEU A 58 -2.65 3.15 -7.26
CA LEU A 58 -3.87 2.35 -7.29
C LEU A 58 -4.99 2.97 -8.14
N CYS A 59 -4.97 4.27 -8.42
CA CYS A 59 -6.02 4.98 -9.16
C CYS A 59 -5.76 5.08 -10.66
N CYS A 60 -4.50 5.20 -11.11
CA CYS A 60 -4.20 5.61 -12.49
C CYS A 60 -3.87 4.47 -13.47
N ASN A 61 -3.94 3.20 -13.05
CA ASN A 61 -3.73 2.04 -13.94
C ASN A 61 -5.05 1.29 -14.20
N GLY A 62 -6.08 1.99 -14.68
CA GLY A 62 -7.37 1.43 -15.09
C GLY A 62 -7.52 1.47 -16.60
#